data_AF-A0A0H5CK74-F1
#
_entry.id   AF-A0A0H5CK74-F1
#
_cell.length_a   1.000
_cell.length_b   1.000
_cell.length_c   1.000
_cell.angle_alpha   90.00
_cell.angle_beta   90.00
_cell.angle_gamma   90.00
#
_symmetry.space_group_name_H-M   'P 1'
#
loop_
_entity.id
_entity.type
_entity.pdbx_description
1 polymer ?
#
loop_
_entity_poly.entity_id
_entity_poly.type
_entity_poly.pdbx_seq_one_letter_code
_entity_poly.pdbx_strand_id
1 'polypeptide(L)' 'MLVAVCQTRGEELVNYNLDSTATDNPHRASSARWCRIKLPDLRDGYLSEVYTAPSYRGGLGLPICSS' A
#
# COMPACT_ATOMS: atom_id res chain seq x y z
N MET A 1 15.75 3.29 -6.62
CA MET A 1 15.22 2.37 -5.58
C MET A 1 14.11 3.06 -4.80
N LEU A 2 12.95 2.41 -4.66
CA LEU A 2 11.88 2.83 -3.75
C LEU A 2 12.08 2.11 -2.41
N VAL A 3 12.01 2.85 -1.30
CA VAL A 3 12.20 2.28 0.05
C VAL A 3 11.00 2.65 0.92
N ALA A 4 10.37 1.64 1.54
CA ALA A 4 9.35 1.84 2.57
C ALA A 4 10.03 1.97 3.95
N VAL A 5 9.63 2.97 4.74
CA VAL A 5 10.34 3.32 6.00
C VAL A 5 9.49 3.15 7.26
N CYS A 6 8.18 3.39 7.16
CA CYS A 6 7.22 3.23 8.24
C CYS A 6 5.83 3.00 7.63
N GLN A 7 4.88 2.60 8.47
CA GLN A 7 3.49 2.40 8.08
C GLN A 7 2.51 3.21 8.91
N THR A 8 1.34 3.47 8.35
CA THR A 8 0.23 4.14 9.02
C THR A 8 -1.11 3.60 8.52
N ARG A 9 -2.20 4.05 9.12
CA ARG A 9 -3.56 3.85 8.60
C ARG A 9 -4.11 5.16 8.05
N GLY A 10 -4.78 5.08 6.91
CA GLY A 10 -5.36 6.23 6.20
C GLY A 10 -6.71 5.85 5.57
N GLU A 11 -7.04 6.49 4.45
CA GLU A 11 -8.21 6.13 3.65
C GLU A 11 -8.12 4.68 3.17
N GLU A 12 -9.24 3.95 3.20
CA GLU A 12 -9.30 2.59 2.64
C GLU A 12 -9.37 2.65 1.12
N LEU A 13 -8.46 1.93 0.46
CA LEU A 13 -8.47 1.77 -0.99
C LEU A 13 -8.76 0.32 -1.39
N VAL A 14 -9.32 0.18 -2.58
CA VAL A 14 -9.55 -1.10 -3.27
C VAL A 14 -8.79 -1.09 -4.60
N ASN A 15 -8.21 -2.23 -4.99
CA ASN A 15 -7.48 -2.37 -6.27
C ASN A 15 -8.26 -3.12 -7.35
N TYR A 16 -9.59 -3.14 -7.25
CA TYR A 16 -10.47 -3.79 -8.21
C TYR A 16 -11.68 -2.89 -8.46
N ASN A 17 -12.30 -3.04 -9.64
CA ASN A 17 -13.50 -2.30 -9.98
C ASN A 17 -14.66 -2.81 -9.12
N LEU A 18 -15.29 -1.92 -8.36
CA LEU A 18 -16.40 -2.23 -7.45
C LEU A 18 -17.70 -2.56 -8.18
N ASP A 19 -17.87 -2.02 -9.39
CA ASP A 19 -19.05 -2.22 -10.24
C ASP A 19 -18.92 -3.42 -11.17
N SER A 20 -17.78 -4.13 -11.10
CA SER A 20 -17.50 -5.33 -11.87
C SER A 20 -17.44 -6.53 -10.94
N THR A 21 -17.89 -7.70 -11.43
CA THR A 21 -17.67 -8.97 -10.72
C THR A 21 -16.18 -9.31 -10.62
N ALA A 22 -15.32 -8.65 -11.41
CA ALA A 22 -13.86 -8.62 -11.33
C ALA A 22 -13.23 -9.94 -10.87
N THR A 23 -13.74 -11.07 -11.38
CA THR A 23 -13.28 -12.42 -11.05
C THR A 23 -11.86 -12.67 -11.54
N ASP A 24 -11.39 -11.87 -12.49
CA ASP A 24 -10.11 -12.03 -13.17
C ASP A 24 -8.94 -11.36 -12.44
N ASN A 25 -9.18 -10.65 -11.33
CA ASN A 25 -8.09 -10.18 -10.45
C ASN A 25 -7.89 -11.17 -9.29
N PRO A 26 -6.97 -12.15 -9.41
CA PRO A 26 -6.69 -13.11 -8.35
C PRO A 26 -6.08 -12.47 -7.09
N HIS A 27 -5.73 -11.18 -7.15
CA HIS A 27 -5.07 -10.43 -6.08
C HIS A 27 -5.89 -9.23 -5.62
N ARG A 28 -7.22 -9.27 -5.81
CA ARG A 28 -8.16 -8.29 -5.26
C ARG A 28 -7.88 -8.07 -3.77
N ALA A 29 -7.85 -6.82 -3.36
CA ALA A 29 -7.60 -6.42 -1.98
C ALA A 29 -8.28 -5.09 -1.69
N SER A 30 -8.75 -4.96 -0.45
CA SER A 30 -9.01 -3.68 0.21
C SER A 30 -8.04 -3.51 1.36
N SER A 31 -7.59 -2.28 1.61
CA SER A 31 -6.78 -1.97 2.79
C SER A 31 -6.76 -0.48 3.10
N ALA A 32 -6.81 -0.18 4.39
CA ALA A 32 -6.54 1.14 4.95
C ALA A 32 -5.06 1.34 5.33
N ARG A 33 -4.16 0.42 4.97
CA ARG A 33 -2.75 0.48 5.34
C ARG A 33 -1.92 1.18 4.28
N TRP A 34 -1.07 2.09 4.74
CA TRP A 34 -0.20 2.91 3.90
C TRP A 34 1.24 2.85 4.41
N CYS A 35 2.20 2.75 3.50
CA CYS A 35 3.62 2.82 3.82
C CYS A 35 4.18 4.17 3.37
N ARG A 36 4.89 4.88 4.25
CA ARG A 36 5.69 6.04 3.83
C ARG A 36 6.85 5.51 2.99
N ILE A 37 7.01 6.06 1.79
CA ILE A 37 8.08 5.70 0.85
C ILE A 37 9.01 6.88 0.62
N LYS A 38 10.27 6.58 0.32
CA LYS A 38 11.23 7.54 -0.22
C LYS A 38 11.63 7.13 -1.64
N LEU A 39 11.61 8.10 -2.55
CA LEU A 39 12.04 7.95 -3.93
C LEU A 39 13.50 8.40 -4.11
N PRO A 40 14.17 7.97 -5.19
CA PRO A 40 15.58 8.31 -5.45
C PRO A 40 15.85 9.81 -5.59
N ASP A 41 14.84 10.57 -6.04
CA ASP A 41 14.90 12.01 -6.27
C ASP A 41 14.52 12.82 -5.02
N LEU A 42 14.66 12.21 -3.84
CA LEU A 42 14.37 12.79 -2.52
C LEU A 42 12.90 13.10 -2.24
N ARG A 43 11.99 12.83 -3.19
CA ARG A 43 10.56 12.91 -2.90
C ARG A 43 10.14 11.82 -1.93
N ASP A 44 9.20 12.16 -1.07
CA ASP A 44 8.54 11.23 -0.18
C ASP A 44 7.02 11.29 -0.34
N GLY A 45 6.36 10.25 0.13
CA GLY A 45 4.91 10.13 0.03
C GLY A 45 4.42 8.84 0.67
N TYR A 46 3.14 8.54 0.48
CA TYR A 46 2.53 7.32 1.00
C TYR A 46 2.07 6.44 -0.15
N LEU A 47 2.34 5.13 -0.05
CA LEU A 47 1.89 4.10 -0.97
C LEU A 47 0.95 3.15 -0.24
N SER A 48 -0.27 2.98 -0.76
CA SER A 48 -1.21 1.97 -0.24
C SER A 48 -0.73 0.56 -0.58
N GLU A 49 -0.85 -0.37 0.36
CA GLU A 49 -0.42 -1.76 0.17
C GLU A 49 -1.23 -2.52 -0.90
N VAL A 50 -2.42 -2.03 -1.28
CA VAL A 50 -3.21 -2.67 -2.35
C VAL A 50 -2.50 -2.59 -3.71
N TYR A 51 -1.55 -1.66 -3.87
CA TYR A 51 -0.71 -1.50 -5.05
C TYR A 51 0.66 -2.18 -4.93
N THR A 52 0.92 -2.95 -3.87
CA THR A 52 2.12 -3.79 -3.77
C THR A 52 1.82 -5.24 -4.18
N ALA A 53 2.87 -5.97 -4.55
CA ALA A 53 2.76 -7.41 -4.76
C ALA A 53 2.23 -8.09 -3.48
N PRO A 54 1.41 -9.16 -3.57
CA PRO A 54 0.79 -9.78 -2.40
C PRO A 54 1.76 -10.16 -1.28
N SER A 55 2.98 -10.59 -1.63
CA SER A 55 4.04 -10.95 -0.67
C SER A 55 4.57 -9.79 0.16
N TYR A 56 4.29 -8.54 -0.22
CA TYR A 56 4.73 -7.33 0.47
C TYR A 56 3.62 -6.61 1.24
N ARG A 57 2.45 -7.24 1.40
CA ARG A 57 1.33 -6.71 2.17
C ARG A 57 1.48 -7.05 3.66
N GLY A 58 0.64 -6.45 4.50
CA GLY A 58 0.65 -6.66 5.95
C GLY A 58 1.61 -5.73 6.69
N GLY A 59 2.03 -4.63 6.07
CA GLY A 59 2.87 -3.61 6.71
C GLY A 59 4.34 -3.99 6.89
N LEU A 60 4.79 -5.15 6.39
CA LEU A 60 6.20 -5.55 6.31
C LEU A 60 6.97 -5.55 7.65
N GLY A 61 6.28 -5.58 8.79
CA GLY A 61 6.92 -5.39 10.10
C GLY A 61 7.53 -3.99 10.31
N LEU A 62 7.18 -3.02 9.47
CA LEU A 62 7.65 -1.64 9.58
C LEU A 62 7.08 -0.97 10.84
N PRO A 63 7.82 -0.04 11.46
CA PRO A 63 7.31 0.74 12.58
C PRO A 63 6.14 1.63 12.16
N ILE A 64 5.31 2.06 13.13
CA ILE A 64 4.30 3.09 12.89
C ILE A 64 5.01 4.43 12.60
N CYS A 65 4.52 5.18 11.62
CA CYS A 65 5.05 6.51 11.33
C CYS A 65 4.79 7.45 12.51
N SER A 66 5.86 8.05 13.04
CA SER A 66 5.77 9.15 13.99
C SER A 66 5.20 10.39 13.32
N SER A 67 4.29 11.07 14.01
CA SER A 67 3.81 12.42 13.69
C SER A 67 4.91 13.45 13.74
#